data_AF-A0A7X3VLL9-F1
#
_entry.id   AF-A0A7X3VLL9-F1
#
_cell.length_a   1.000
_cell.length_b   1.000
_cell.length_c   1.000
_cell.angle_alpha   90.00
_cell.angle_beta   90.00
_cell.angle_gamma   90.00
#
_symmetry.space_group_name_H-M   'P 1'
#
loop_
_entity.id
_entity.type
_entity.pdbx_description
1 polymer ?
#
loop_
_entity_poly.entity_id
_entity_poly.type
_entity_poly.pdbx_seq_one_letter_code
_entity_poly.pdbx_strand_id
1 'polypeptide(L)'
;CADGGEKFLLDEVHGNTAGRTRRWQSGNTSYEFTEIWGLIYPPNRDLLFIAEAIPKDRSIMPDFIKIDWGFVTALLLSFMGILFTFDSISGEQERGTLRLMLANSVSRNTVICGKFLGAFITIAIPFLIGVIVSISIIYLSEAVQLNNLHWVRLSFIVCVALIYTAIFILLGIFISSRVRESSTSLAILLLIWTVWVVLMPNALGSLGNRLQSRPTAREFMAQARDVREDLQTRYFARIKEPPRREIPATVATSLGAEYVNKDAELRDRLRTDYLFAELCQIQTARSFTRISPAAIVQYAFEAFAGTGLPRHLDFISQTRQYAKQFRQFLIDTDRADPESPHAVGISEGTSQKPVNFDAVPKFEDHHRFSVDFNAAIIDLLLLILFLPVLFVGTFLSFLHMEIG
;
A
#
# COMPACT_ATOMS: atom_id res chain seq x y z
N CYS A 1 -12.61 -4.40 5.80
CA CYS A 1 -11.93 -3.79 4.65
C CYS A 1 -10.63 -4.52 4.43
N ALA A 2 -10.19 -4.72 3.18
CA ALA A 2 -8.85 -5.26 2.90
C ALA A 2 -7.83 -4.34 3.57
N ASP A 3 -7.17 -4.83 4.62
CA ASP A 3 -6.07 -4.08 5.21
C ASP A 3 -4.98 -4.09 4.16
N GLY A 4 -4.66 -2.92 3.59
CA GLY A 4 -3.47 -2.73 2.79
C GLY A 4 -2.26 -2.75 3.72
N GLY A 5 -2.11 -3.86 4.43
CA GLY A 5 -1.16 -4.10 5.50
C GLY A 5 0.22 -4.32 4.91
N GLU A 6 0.75 -3.31 4.22
CA GLU A 6 2.18 -3.17 4.15
C GLU A 6 2.65 -2.89 5.58
N LYS A 7 3.12 -3.95 6.28
CA LYS A 7 3.68 -3.91 7.65
C LYS A 7 4.79 -2.85 7.85
N PHE A 8 5.18 -2.16 6.80
CA PHE A 8 6.19 -1.11 6.76
C PHE A 8 5.62 0.28 7.10
N LEU A 9 4.31 0.49 6.96
CA LEU A 9 3.68 1.79 7.17
C LEU A 9 3.53 2.13 8.66
N LEU A 10 3.72 3.42 8.96
CA LEU A 10 3.65 3.97 10.30
C LEU A 10 2.26 4.53 10.57
N ASP A 11 1.69 4.14 11.70
CA ASP A 11 0.33 4.53 12.10
C ASP A 11 0.35 5.73 13.08
N GLU A 12 1.55 6.17 13.49
CA GLU A 12 1.76 7.20 14.52
C GLU A 12 2.83 8.21 14.09
N VAL A 13 2.68 9.45 14.57
CA VAL A 13 3.63 10.55 14.35
C VAL A 13 3.95 11.21 15.69
N HIS A 14 5.25 11.31 16.02
CA HIS A 14 5.71 12.01 17.22
C HIS A 14 6.09 13.46 16.90
N GLY A 15 5.32 14.39 17.46
CA GLY A 15 5.62 15.82 17.46
C GLY A 15 6.18 16.25 18.82
N ASN A 16 7.28 17.00 18.83
CA ASN A 16 7.81 17.63 20.03
C ASN A 16 7.51 19.15 20.00
N THR A 17 7.03 19.68 21.12
CA THR A 17 6.65 21.09 21.31
C THR A 17 7.85 22.04 21.30
N ALA A 18 9.06 21.53 21.51
CA ALA A 18 10.31 22.21 21.20
C ALA A 18 11.13 21.34 20.22
N GLY A 19 11.78 21.97 19.24
CA GLY A 19 12.70 21.25 18.36
C GLY A 19 13.91 20.70 19.13
N ARG A 20 14.86 20.04 18.44
CA ARG A 20 16.02 19.46 19.13
C ARG A 20 16.97 20.57 19.57
N THR A 21 17.28 20.64 20.86
CA THR A 21 18.40 21.46 21.36
C THR A 21 19.72 20.91 20.81
N ARG A 22 20.49 21.78 20.16
CA ARG A 22 21.80 21.46 19.61
C ARG A 22 22.85 22.00 20.55
N ARG A 23 23.74 21.13 21.04
CA ARG A 23 24.88 21.50 21.89
C ARG A 23 26.18 21.18 21.18
N TRP A 24 27.15 22.07 21.30
CA TRP A 24 28.52 21.81 20.87
C TRP A 24 29.51 22.56 21.75
N GLN A 25 30.77 22.16 21.64
CA GLN A 25 31.88 22.80 22.32
C GLN A 25 32.85 23.32 21.26
N SER A 26 33.31 24.56 21.45
CA SER A 26 34.42 25.13 20.69
C SER A 26 35.40 25.73 21.69
N GLY A 27 36.60 25.17 21.78
CA GLY A 27 37.55 25.49 22.85
C GLY A 27 36.99 25.15 24.24
N ASN A 28 36.97 26.12 25.14
CA ASN A 28 36.48 25.97 26.53
C ASN A 28 35.01 26.37 26.72
N THR A 29 34.31 26.76 25.65
CA THR A 29 32.94 27.29 25.73
C THR A 29 31.95 26.31 25.11
N SER A 30 30.90 26.00 25.86
CA SER A 30 29.75 25.25 25.35
C SER A 30 28.73 26.21 24.77
N TYR A 31 28.25 25.90 23.59
CA TYR A 31 27.23 26.66 22.90
C TYR A 31 25.99 25.78 22.72
N GLU A 32 24.82 26.41 22.82
CA GLU A 32 23.57 25.76 22.51
C GLU A 32 22.59 26.68 21.80
N PHE A 33 21.73 26.10 20.97
CA PHE A 33 20.53 26.75 20.47
C PHE A 33 19.41 25.72 20.32
N THR A 34 18.18 26.21 20.30
CA THR A 34 16.99 25.36 20.19
C THR A 34 16.30 25.59 18.85
N GLU A 35 16.03 24.49 18.14
CA GLU A 35 15.20 24.49 16.93
C GLU A 35 13.77 24.88 17.30
N ILE A 36 13.09 25.64 16.43
CA ILE A 36 11.75 26.18 16.71
C ILE A 36 10.71 25.07 16.85
N TRP A 37 10.82 24.01 16.05
CA TRP A 37 9.95 22.84 16.09
C TRP A 37 10.64 21.63 15.46
N GLY A 38 10.19 20.42 15.79
CA GLY A 38 10.69 19.19 15.20
C GLY A 38 9.60 18.15 15.03
N LEU A 39 9.41 17.68 13.80
CA LEU A 39 8.54 16.54 13.48
C LEU A 39 9.38 15.36 13.02
N ILE A 40 9.26 14.22 13.70
CA ILE A 40 9.95 12.99 13.34
C ILE A 40 8.96 12.11 12.60
N TYR A 41 9.13 12.01 11.28
CA TYR A 41 8.42 11.05 10.45
C TYR A 41 9.44 10.05 9.87
N PRO A 42 9.67 8.90 10.52
CA PRO A 42 10.50 7.86 9.94
C PRO A 42 9.85 7.35 8.64
N PRO A 43 10.65 6.92 7.65
CA PRO A 43 10.10 6.45 6.39
C PRO A 43 9.49 5.03 6.49
N ASN A 44 9.86 4.24 7.50
CA ASN A 44 9.21 2.98 7.81
C ASN A 44 9.33 2.65 9.31
N ARG A 45 8.53 1.66 9.77
CA ARG A 45 8.53 1.20 11.17
C ARG A 45 9.91 0.80 11.69
N ASP A 46 10.71 0.10 10.89
CA ASP A 46 12.04 -0.34 11.32
C ASP A 46 12.96 0.85 11.65
N LEU A 47 12.88 1.95 10.91
CA LEU A 47 13.65 3.15 11.19
C LEU A 47 13.10 3.96 12.36
N LEU A 48 11.79 3.89 12.67
CA LEU A 48 11.24 4.43 13.92
C LEU A 48 11.90 3.77 15.13
N PHE A 49 11.87 2.42 15.17
CA PHE A 49 12.39 1.65 16.30
C PHE A 49 13.87 1.92 16.54
N ILE A 50 14.67 2.00 15.48
CA ILE A 50 16.11 2.25 15.62
C ILE A 50 16.37 3.74 15.99
N ALA A 51 15.56 4.69 15.52
CA ALA A 51 15.79 6.12 15.74
C ALA A 51 15.40 6.58 17.16
N GLU A 52 14.39 5.95 17.75
CA GLU A 52 13.87 6.32 19.07
C GLU A 52 14.30 5.37 20.19
N ALA A 53 15.10 4.33 19.87
CA ALA A 53 15.48 3.27 20.80
C ALA A 53 14.28 2.67 21.57
N ILE A 54 13.09 2.78 20.99
CA ILE A 54 11.87 2.17 21.50
C ILE A 54 12.10 0.66 21.43
N PRO A 55 11.97 -0.10 22.54
CA PRO A 55 12.05 -1.54 22.49
C PRO A 55 11.06 -2.00 21.42
N LYS A 56 11.54 -2.73 20.40
CA LYS A 56 10.69 -3.33 19.37
C LYS A 56 9.65 -4.16 20.12
N ASP A 57 8.49 -3.56 20.37
CA ASP A 57 7.39 -4.25 21.01
C ASP A 57 7.10 -5.40 20.05
N ARG A 58 7.56 -6.59 20.43
CA ARG A 58 7.03 -7.81 19.88
C ARG A 58 5.60 -7.75 20.35
N SER A 59 4.67 -7.24 19.54
CA SER A 59 3.25 -7.36 19.82
C SER A 59 3.03 -8.76 20.36
N ILE A 60 2.81 -8.84 21.67
CA ILE A 60 2.70 -10.10 22.41
C ILE A 60 1.31 -10.71 22.13
N MET A 61 0.44 -9.93 21.47
CA MET A 61 -0.74 -10.44 20.80
C MET A 61 -0.33 -11.19 19.53
N PRO A 62 -0.81 -12.43 19.33
CA PRO A 62 -0.67 -13.11 18.05
C PRO A 62 -1.17 -12.17 16.94
N ASP A 63 -0.45 -12.11 15.80
CA ASP A 63 -1.03 -11.61 14.55
C ASP A 63 -2.22 -12.52 14.23
N PHE A 64 -3.39 -12.20 14.76
CA PHE A 64 -4.62 -12.88 14.36
C PHE A 64 -4.80 -12.59 12.88
N ILE A 65 -5.02 -13.64 12.10
CA ILE A 65 -5.43 -13.50 10.70
C ILE A 65 -6.70 -12.64 10.72
N LYS A 66 -6.58 -11.36 10.34
CA LYS A 66 -7.73 -10.47 10.22
C LYS A 66 -8.57 -11.00 9.06
N ILE A 67 -9.74 -11.54 9.36
CA ILE A 67 -10.68 -12.00 8.34
C ILE A 67 -11.30 -10.75 7.72
N ASP A 68 -10.82 -10.37 6.55
CA ASP A 68 -11.40 -9.30 5.74
C ASP A 68 -12.00 -9.83 4.43
N TRP A 69 -12.69 -8.94 3.70
CA TRP A 69 -13.28 -9.28 2.40
C TRP A 69 -12.24 -9.67 1.36
N GLY A 70 -10.99 -9.21 1.49
CA GLY A 70 -9.87 -9.62 0.65
C GLY A 70 -9.51 -11.07 0.87
N PHE A 71 -9.36 -11.48 2.13
CA PHE A 71 -9.12 -12.85 2.54
C PHE A 71 -10.28 -13.78 2.15
N VAL A 72 -11.53 -13.38 2.41
CA VAL A 72 -12.72 -14.14 2.03
C VAL A 72 -12.76 -14.35 0.51
N THR A 73 -12.51 -13.31 -0.28
CA THR A 73 -12.52 -13.42 -1.73
C THR A 73 -11.33 -14.26 -2.23
N ALA A 74 -10.11 -13.91 -1.81
CA ALA A 74 -8.90 -14.56 -2.30
C ALA A 74 -8.86 -16.04 -1.94
N LEU A 75 -9.22 -16.42 -0.71
CA LEU A 75 -9.15 -17.79 -0.20
C LEU A 75 -10.46 -18.56 -0.40
N LEU A 76 -11.60 -18.10 0.12
CA LEU A 76 -12.84 -18.89 0.15
C LEU A 76 -13.49 -18.97 -1.23
N LEU A 77 -13.62 -17.85 -1.95
CA LEU A 77 -14.26 -17.85 -3.27
C LEU A 77 -13.45 -18.63 -4.30
N SER A 78 -12.11 -18.53 -4.29
CA SER A 78 -11.25 -19.32 -5.19
C SER A 78 -11.34 -20.81 -4.90
N PHE A 79 -11.31 -21.18 -3.62
CA PHE A 79 -11.36 -22.57 -3.19
C PHE A 79 -12.72 -23.20 -3.51
N MET A 80 -13.82 -22.50 -3.23
CA MET A 80 -15.16 -22.93 -3.64
C MET A 80 -15.28 -23.06 -5.16
N GLY A 81 -14.73 -22.11 -5.92
CA GLY A 81 -14.72 -22.18 -7.39
C GLY A 81 -14.12 -23.49 -7.91
N ILE A 82 -13.00 -23.93 -7.34
CA ILE A 82 -12.34 -25.18 -7.70
C ILE A 82 -13.14 -26.41 -7.25
N LEU A 83 -13.62 -26.42 -6.00
CA LEU A 83 -14.37 -27.56 -5.46
C LEU A 83 -15.68 -27.83 -6.19
N PHE A 84 -16.30 -26.80 -6.77
CA PHE A 84 -17.54 -26.97 -7.55
C PHE A 84 -17.30 -27.39 -9.00
N THR A 85 -16.06 -27.33 -9.49
CA THR A 85 -15.76 -27.50 -10.92
C THR A 85 -14.75 -28.60 -11.23
N PHE A 86 -14.04 -29.15 -10.24
CA PHE A 86 -12.99 -30.16 -10.46
C PHE A 86 -13.49 -31.43 -11.16
N ASP A 87 -14.70 -31.89 -10.86
CA ASP A 87 -15.35 -33.08 -11.44
C ASP A 87 -16.41 -32.75 -12.50
N SER A 88 -16.55 -31.46 -12.86
CA SER A 88 -17.61 -30.99 -13.74
C SER A 88 -17.60 -31.66 -15.12
N ILE A 89 -16.44 -32.03 -15.65
CA ILE A 89 -16.28 -32.71 -16.94
C ILE A 89 -15.65 -34.10 -16.74
N SER A 90 -14.60 -34.23 -15.94
CA SER A 90 -13.95 -35.52 -15.66
C SER A 90 -14.91 -36.52 -15.00
N GLY A 91 -15.76 -36.08 -14.06
CA GLY A 91 -16.72 -36.94 -13.39
C GLY A 91 -17.82 -37.45 -14.31
N GLU A 92 -18.21 -36.65 -15.31
CA GLU A 92 -19.16 -37.08 -16.35
C GLU A 92 -18.51 -38.01 -17.39
N GLN A 93 -17.21 -37.86 -17.64
CA GLN A 93 -16.46 -38.80 -18.45
C GLN A 93 -16.33 -40.16 -17.76
N GLU A 94 -15.96 -40.18 -16.48
CA GLU A 94 -15.86 -41.40 -15.67
C GLU A 94 -17.19 -42.17 -15.62
N ARG A 95 -18.31 -41.45 -15.50
CA ARG A 95 -19.66 -42.04 -15.45
C ARG A 95 -20.23 -42.37 -16.82
N GLY A 96 -19.55 -42.00 -17.91
CA GLY A 96 -20.02 -42.17 -19.29
C GLY A 96 -21.22 -41.30 -19.69
N THR A 97 -21.73 -40.45 -18.79
CA THR A 97 -22.90 -39.59 -19.02
C THR A 97 -22.61 -38.49 -20.04
N LEU A 98 -21.35 -38.07 -20.18
CA LEU A 98 -20.96 -37.07 -21.18
C LEU A 98 -21.22 -37.56 -22.61
N ARG A 99 -21.02 -38.86 -22.87
CA ARG A 99 -21.28 -39.46 -24.21
C ARG A 99 -22.76 -39.48 -24.54
N LEU A 100 -23.59 -39.84 -23.56
CA LEU A 100 -25.05 -39.82 -23.69
C LEU A 100 -25.57 -38.41 -23.96
N MET A 101 -24.98 -37.38 -23.34
CA MET A 101 -25.38 -35.99 -23.54
C MET A 101 -24.98 -35.46 -24.93
N LEU A 102 -23.79 -35.81 -25.41
CA LEU A 102 -23.30 -35.41 -26.74
C LEU A 102 -23.91 -36.21 -27.90
N ALA A 103 -24.54 -37.35 -27.62
CA ALA A 103 -25.35 -38.09 -28.59
C ALA A 103 -26.67 -37.35 -28.93
N ASN A 104 -27.13 -36.46 -28.06
CA ASN A 104 -28.22 -35.53 -28.34
C ASN A 104 -27.69 -34.29 -29.09
N SER A 105 -28.56 -33.60 -29.83
CA SER A 105 -28.26 -32.42 -30.64
C SER A 105 -27.93 -31.14 -29.83
N VAL A 106 -27.29 -31.28 -28.68
CA VAL A 106 -26.90 -30.16 -27.82
C VAL A 106 -25.54 -29.65 -28.26
N SER A 107 -25.46 -28.33 -28.51
CA SER A 107 -24.19 -27.71 -28.87
C SER A 107 -23.20 -27.75 -27.69
N ARG A 108 -21.94 -28.06 -27.96
CA ARG A 108 -20.86 -28.13 -26.94
C ARG A 108 -20.72 -26.80 -26.17
N ASN A 109 -20.99 -25.67 -26.84
CA ASN A 109 -20.97 -24.34 -26.24
C ASN A 109 -22.04 -24.19 -25.16
N THR A 110 -23.26 -24.70 -25.42
CA THR A 110 -24.37 -24.63 -24.46
C THR A 110 -24.04 -25.41 -23.19
N VAL A 111 -23.37 -26.55 -23.30
CA VAL A 111 -22.97 -27.37 -22.15
C VAL A 111 -21.94 -26.63 -21.28
N ILE A 112 -20.89 -26.07 -21.89
CA ILE A 112 -19.85 -25.33 -21.16
C ILE A 112 -20.44 -24.09 -20.49
N CYS A 113 -21.22 -23.28 -21.21
CA CYS A 113 -21.84 -22.09 -20.66
C CYS A 113 -22.84 -22.42 -19.55
N GLY A 114 -23.61 -23.50 -19.67
CA GLY A 114 -24.54 -23.96 -18.63
C GLY A 114 -23.81 -24.37 -17.35
N LYS A 115 -22.73 -25.15 -17.46
CA LYS A 115 -21.90 -25.54 -16.31
C LYS A 115 -21.25 -24.34 -15.63
N PHE A 116 -20.70 -23.41 -16.43
CA PHE A 116 -20.11 -22.18 -15.93
C PHE A 116 -21.15 -21.32 -15.17
N LEU A 117 -22.30 -21.04 -15.79
CA LEU A 117 -23.36 -20.23 -15.17
C LEU A 117 -23.93 -20.88 -13.93
N GLY A 118 -24.14 -22.21 -13.94
CA GLY A 118 -24.62 -22.95 -12.78
C GLY A 118 -23.68 -22.84 -11.58
N ALA A 119 -22.38 -23.08 -11.79
CA ALA A 119 -21.37 -22.92 -10.74
C ALA A 119 -21.25 -21.45 -10.28
N PHE A 120 -21.26 -20.51 -11.23
CA PHE A 120 -21.12 -19.08 -10.94
C PHE A 120 -22.27 -18.55 -10.08
N ILE A 121 -23.53 -18.84 -10.45
CA ILE A 121 -24.71 -18.40 -9.70
C ILE A 121 -24.73 -19.03 -8.30
N THR A 122 -24.36 -20.31 -8.19
CA THR A 122 -24.34 -21.04 -6.92
C THR A 122 -23.37 -20.42 -5.91
N ILE A 123 -22.23 -19.91 -6.36
CA ILE A 123 -21.23 -19.24 -5.50
C ILE A 123 -21.57 -17.74 -5.32
N ALA A 124 -22.05 -17.07 -6.37
CA ALA A 124 -22.35 -15.64 -6.34
C ALA A 124 -23.51 -15.29 -5.41
N ILE A 125 -24.57 -16.12 -5.33
CA ILE A 125 -25.74 -15.82 -4.48
C ILE A 125 -25.35 -15.72 -3.00
N PRO A 126 -24.71 -16.73 -2.36
CA PRO A 126 -24.29 -16.64 -0.96
C PRO A 126 -23.33 -15.47 -0.71
N PHE A 127 -22.42 -15.20 -1.65
CA PHE A 127 -21.49 -14.08 -1.55
C PHE A 127 -22.22 -12.72 -1.53
N LEU A 128 -23.14 -12.50 -2.46
CA LEU A 128 -23.93 -11.28 -2.52
C LEU A 128 -24.81 -11.09 -1.27
N ILE A 129 -25.38 -12.18 -0.73
CA ILE A 129 -26.11 -12.14 0.54
C ILE A 129 -25.18 -11.67 1.67
N GLY A 130 -23.98 -12.24 1.77
CA GLY A 130 -22.99 -11.83 2.77
C GLY A 130 -22.60 -10.35 2.66
N VAL A 131 -22.41 -9.85 1.43
CA VAL A 131 -22.11 -8.44 1.16
C VAL A 131 -23.28 -7.55 1.60
N ILE A 132 -24.52 -7.90 1.24
CA ILE A 132 -25.73 -7.15 1.64
C ILE A 132 -25.84 -7.07 3.16
N VAL A 133 -25.68 -8.20 3.86
CA VAL A 133 -25.71 -8.24 5.33
C VAL A 133 -24.64 -7.32 5.93
N SER A 134 -23.42 -7.34 5.40
CA SER A 134 -22.35 -6.46 5.88
C SER A 134 -22.67 -4.98 5.65
N ILE A 135 -23.27 -4.62 4.51
CA ILE A 135 -23.69 -3.24 4.23
C ILE A 135 -24.79 -2.82 5.19
N SER A 136 -25.76 -3.70 5.45
CA SER A 136 -26.83 -3.44 6.41
C SER A 136 -26.27 -3.17 7.81
N ILE A 137 -25.31 -3.97 8.29
CA ILE A 137 -24.67 -3.74 9.60
C ILE A 137 -23.98 -2.37 9.66
N ILE A 138 -23.26 -1.98 8.60
CA ILE A 138 -22.59 -0.67 8.53
C ILE A 138 -23.61 0.47 8.52
N TYR A 139 -24.71 0.30 7.79
CA TYR A 139 -25.77 1.31 7.74
C TYR A 139 -26.45 1.49 9.10
N LEU A 140 -26.66 0.40 9.85
CA LEU A 140 -27.27 0.44 11.18
C LEU A 140 -26.35 1.01 12.27
N SER A 141 -25.02 0.96 12.09
CA SER A 141 -24.09 1.40 13.14
C SER A 141 -23.93 2.93 13.22
N GLU A 142 -24.45 3.68 12.25
CA GLU A 142 -24.27 5.14 12.07
C GLU A 142 -22.82 5.63 12.11
N ALA A 143 -21.84 4.71 12.13
CA ALA A 143 -20.43 5.04 12.32
C ALA A 143 -19.82 5.74 11.11
N VAL A 144 -20.43 5.60 9.93
CA VAL A 144 -19.93 6.16 8.66
C VAL A 144 -21.09 6.69 7.83
N GLN A 145 -21.05 7.97 7.46
CA GLN A 145 -21.98 8.54 6.48
C GLN A 145 -21.60 8.05 5.07
N LEU A 146 -22.38 7.12 4.53
CA LEU A 146 -22.16 6.57 3.20
C LEU A 146 -22.55 7.58 2.10
N ASN A 147 -21.56 8.33 1.62
CA ASN A 147 -21.69 9.17 0.44
C ASN A 147 -21.78 8.33 -0.86
N ASN A 148 -22.31 8.90 -1.95
CA ASN A 148 -22.44 8.29 -3.27
C ASN A 148 -21.12 7.67 -3.78
N LEU A 149 -19.98 8.26 -3.42
CA LEU A 149 -18.66 7.76 -3.81
C LEU A 149 -18.34 6.38 -3.20
N HIS A 150 -18.77 6.13 -1.96
CA HIS A 150 -18.54 4.86 -1.29
C HIS A 150 -19.34 3.72 -1.94
N TRP A 151 -20.56 4.01 -2.40
CA TRP A 151 -21.38 3.07 -3.16
C TRP A 151 -20.73 2.65 -4.47
N VAL A 152 -20.14 3.60 -5.19
CA VAL A 152 -19.41 3.31 -6.44
C VAL A 152 -18.21 2.39 -6.16
N ARG A 153 -17.39 2.72 -5.15
CA ARG A 153 -16.23 1.88 -4.76
C ARG A 153 -16.63 0.47 -4.38
N LEU A 154 -17.71 0.34 -3.60
CA LEU A 154 -18.22 -0.95 -3.18
C LEU A 154 -18.70 -1.79 -4.37
N SER A 155 -19.38 -1.17 -5.34
CA SER A 155 -19.79 -1.83 -6.58
C SER A 155 -18.59 -2.39 -7.35
N PHE A 156 -17.50 -1.64 -7.45
CA PHE A 156 -16.26 -2.13 -8.06
C PHE A 156 -15.64 -3.31 -7.30
N ILE A 157 -15.58 -3.26 -5.96
CA ILE A 157 -15.07 -4.36 -5.15
C ILE A 157 -15.88 -5.64 -5.38
N VAL A 158 -17.22 -5.55 -5.40
CA VAL A 158 -18.09 -6.69 -5.69
C VAL A 158 -17.88 -7.21 -7.11
N CYS A 159 -17.76 -6.32 -8.09
CA CYS A 159 -17.52 -6.69 -9.49
C CYS A 159 -16.19 -7.45 -9.66
N VAL A 160 -15.12 -6.96 -9.03
CA VAL A 160 -13.80 -7.62 -9.02
C VAL A 160 -13.88 -9.00 -8.37
N ALA A 161 -14.59 -9.13 -7.25
CA ALA A 161 -14.79 -10.42 -6.58
C ALA A 161 -15.51 -11.44 -7.48
N LEU A 162 -16.55 -11.00 -8.19
CA LEU A 162 -17.29 -11.85 -9.12
C LEU A 162 -16.44 -12.27 -10.32
N ILE A 163 -15.69 -11.35 -10.93
CA ILE A 163 -14.77 -11.68 -12.03
C ILE A 163 -13.73 -12.70 -11.56
N TYR A 164 -13.19 -12.53 -10.36
CA TYR A 164 -12.25 -13.47 -9.76
C TYR A 164 -12.84 -14.87 -9.57
N THR A 165 -14.07 -14.96 -9.05
CA THR A 165 -14.78 -16.24 -8.95
C THR A 165 -14.93 -16.91 -10.33
N ALA A 166 -15.29 -16.13 -11.35
CA ALA A 166 -15.40 -16.64 -12.72
C ALA A 166 -14.08 -17.22 -13.26
N ILE A 167 -12.93 -16.60 -12.95
CA ILE A 167 -11.61 -17.11 -13.33
C ILE A 167 -11.37 -18.51 -12.75
N PHE A 168 -11.62 -18.71 -11.45
CA PHE A 168 -11.38 -20.00 -10.81
C PHE A 168 -12.36 -21.09 -11.27
N ILE A 169 -13.60 -20.73 -11.57
CA ILE A 169 -14.57 -21.65 -12.17
C ILE A 169 -14.09 -22.07 -13.56
N LEU A 170 -13.69 -21.12 -14.42
CA LEU A 170 -13.17 -21.45 -15.75
C LEU A 170 -11.89 -22.28 -15.70
N LEU A 171 -11.01 -21.99 -14.74
CA LEU A 171 -9.79 -22.77 -14.50
C LEU A 171 -10.13 -24.21 -14.11
N GLY A 172 -11.10 -24.41 -13.21
CA GLY A 172 -11.52 -25.74 -12.80
C GLY A 172 -12.16 -26.54 -13.94
N ILE A 173 -13.04 -25.92 -14.73
CA ILE A 173 -13.61 -26.54 -15.93
C ILE A 173 -12.51 -26.86 -16.95
N PHE A 174 -11.54 -25.97 -17.15
CA PHE A 174 -10.41 -26.17 -18.05
C PHE A 174 -9.61 -27.42 -17.67
N ILE A 175 -9.18 -27.54 -16.40
CA ILE A 175 -8.41 -28.70 -15.94
C ILE A 175 -9.26 -29.98 -15.96
N SER A 176 -10.52 -29.91 -15.52
CA SER A 176 -11.46 -31.04 -15.56
C SER A 176 -11.68 -31.57 -16.98
N SER A 177 -11.60 -30.71 -18.00
CA SER A 177 -11.68 -31.15 -19.41
C SER A 177 -10.41 -31.84 -19.93
N ARG A 178 -9.25 -31.60 -19.32
CA ARG A 178 -7.96 -32.16 -19.74
C ARG A 178 -7.64 -33.50 -19.08
N VAL A 179 -8.26 -33.78 -17.96
CA VAL A 179 -7.96 -34.95 -17.13
C VAL A 179 -9.14 -35.91 -17.16
N ARG A 180 -8.87 -37.20 -17.32
CA ARG A 180 -9.92 -38.24 -17.32
C ARG A 180 -10.40 -38.58 -15.91
N GLU A 181 -9.47 -38.59 -14.95
CA GLU A 181 -9.75 -38.94 -13.56
C GLU A 181 -10.04 -37.70 -12.69
N SER A 182 -11.15 -37.72 -11.95
CA SER A 182 -11.58 -36.60 -11.10
C SER A 182 -10.61 -36.34 -9.95
N SER A 183 -10.01 -37.39 -9.38
CA SER A 183 -8.99 -37.30 -8.33
C SER A 183 -7.74 -36.55 -8.81
N THR A 184 -7.29 -36.84 -10.03
CA THR A 184 -6.11 -36.20 -10.63
C THR A 184 -6.40 -34.73 -10.99
N SER A 185 -7.62 -34.44 -11.46
CA SER A 185 -8.10 -33.07 -11.71
C SER A 185 -8.03 -32.22 -10.43
N LEU A 186 -8.56 -32.74 -9.32
CA LEU A 186 -8.53 -32.07 -8.02
C LEU A 186 -7.09 -31.81 -7.54
N ALA A 187 -6.21 -32.81 -7.64
CA ALA A 187 -4.82 -32.68 -7.22
C ALA A 187 -4.07 -31.58 -8.00
N ILE A 188 -4.26 -31.52 -9.33
CA ILE A 188 -3.65 -30.49 -10.18
C ILE A 188 -4.22 -29.10 -9.83
N LEU A 189 -5.54 -28.99 -9.65
CA LEU A 189 -6.17 -27.72 -9.29
C LEU A 189 -5.70 -27.21 -7.93
N LEU A 190 -5.58 -28.08 -6.93
CA LEU A 190 -5.07 -27.71 -5.61
C LEU A 190 -3.60 -27.26 -5.67
N LEU A 191 -2.79 -27.86 -6.53
CA LEU A 191 -1.40 -27.44 -6.74
C LEU A 191 -1.34 -26.04 -7.36
N ILE A 192 -2.08 -25.80 -8.45
CA ILE A 192 -2.16 -24.48 -9.10
C ILE A 192 -2.69 -23.44 -8.11
N TRP A 193 -3.77 -23.76 -7.39
CA TRP A 193 -4.36 -22.90 -6.38
C TRP A 193 -3.37 -22.54 -5.27
N THR A 194 -2.62 -23.51 -4.75
CA THR A 194 -1.61 -23.27 -3.72
C THR A 194 -0.54 -22.31 -4.23
N VAL A 195 -0.06 -22.49 -5.47
CA VAL A 195 0.93 -21.59 -6.04
C VAL A 195 0.36 -20.17 -6.23
N TRP A 196 -0.83 -20.05 -6.83
CA TRP A 196 -1.42 -18.75 -7.15
C TRP A 196 -1.94 -18.00 -5.94
N VAL A 197 -2.67 -18.66 -5.04
CA VAL A 197 -3.38 -18.01 -3.93
C VAL A 197 -2.50 -17.91 -2.69
N VAL A 198 -1.68 -18.93 -2.40
CA VAL A 198 -0.91 -18.99 -1.15
C VAL A 198 0.54 -18.56 -1.35
N LEU A 199 1.24 -19.10 -2.34
CA LEU A 199 2.68 -18.84 -2.49
C LEU A 199 2.97 -17.47 -3.12
N MET A 200 2.25 -17.09 -4.18
CA MET A 200 2.55 -15.86 -4.92
C MET A 200 2.42 -14.58 -4.08
N PRO A 201 1.34 -14.34 -3.31
CA PRO A 201 1.27 -13.16 -2.44
C PRO A 201 2.39 -13.13 -1.39
N ASN A 202 2.75 -14.30 -0.84
CA ASN A 202 3.84 -14.43 0.14
C ASN A 202 5.24 -14.30 -0.48
N ALA A 203 5.39 -14.51 -1.79
CA ALA A 203 6.66 -14.41 -2.50
C ALA A 203 7.16 -12.96 -2.64
N LEU A 204 6.30 -11.95 -2.45
CA LEU A 204 6.68 -10.53 -2.49
C LEU A 204 7.84 -10.20 -1.55
N GLY A 205 7.76 -10.65 -0.30
CA GLY A 205 8.75 -10.33 0.73
C GLY A 205 10.11 -10.98 0.49
N SER A 206 10.14 -12.15 -0.14
CA SER A 206 11.38 -12.90 -0.39
C SER A 206 12.06 -12.52 -1.72
N LEU A 207 11.27 -12.23 -2.76
CA LEU A 207 11.77 -11.81 -4.08
C LEU A 207 12.22 -10.35 -4.07
N GLY A 208 11.53 -9.48 -3.34
CA GLY A 208 11.89 -8.06 -3.22
C GLY A 208 13.34 -7.89 -2.76
N ASN A 209 13.79 -8.64 -1.76
CA ASN A 209 15.14 -8.52 -1.19
C ASN A 209 16.27 -8.96 -2.13
N ARG A 210 15.97 -9.69 -3.21
CA ARG A 210 16.99 -10.20 -4.14
C ARG A 210 17.15 -9.36 -5.41
N LEU A 211 16.12 -8.61 -5.80
CA LEU A 211 16.06 -7.94 -7.10
C LEU A 211 16.64 -6.51 -7.08
N GLN A 212 16.75 -5.86 -5.91
CA GLN A 212 17.35 -4.53 -5.79
C GLN A 212 18.18 -4.41 -4.51
N SER A 213 19.41 -3.91 -4.65
CA SER A 213 20.27 -3.54 -3.52
C SER A 213 19.73 -2.28 -2.85
N ARG A 214 18.86 -2.47 -1.85
CA ARG A 214 18.42 -1.38 -0.99
C ARG A 214 19.44 -1.18 0.14
N PRO A 215 19.81 0.07 0.49
CA PRO A 215 20.56 0.31 1.71
C PRO A 215 19.75 -0.22 2.90
N THR A 216 20.32 -1.11 3.68
CA THR A 216 19.69 -1.64 4.89
C THR A 216 19.34 -0.47 5.82
N ALA A 217 18.30 -0.59 6.66
CA ALA A 217 17.96 0.44 7.64
C ALA A 217 19.19 0.93 8.45
N ARG A 218 20.11 0.01 8.79
CA ARG A 218 21.40 0.32 9.44
C ARG A 218 22.35 1.13 8.57
N GLU A 219 22.49 0.77 7.29
CA GLU A 219 23.35 1.48 6.32
C GLU A 219 22.81 2.88 6.07
N PHE A 220 21.49 3.03 5.92
CA PHE A 220 20.84 4.34 5.82
C PHE A 220 21.10 5.20 7.05
N MET A 221 21.00 4.64 8.26
CA MET A 221 21.29 5.38 9.48
C MET A 221 22.76 5.76 9.63
N ALA A 222 23.69 4.89 9.21
CA ALA A 222 25.11 5.19 9.19
C ALA A 222 25.39 6.34 8.22
N GLN A 223 24.89 6.25 6.97
CA GLN A 223 25.02 7.31 5.99
C GLN A 223 24.40 8.63 6.47
N ALA A 224 23.19 8.59 7.04
CA ALA A 224 22.53 9.78 7.56
C ALA A 224 23.28 10.41 8.75
N ARG A 225 23.98 9.59 9.55
CA ARG A 225 24.85 10.07 10.63
C ARG A 225 26.10 10.75 10.06
N ASP A 226 26.80 10.09 9.15
CA ASP A 226 28.07 10.57 8.60
C ASP A 226 27.89 11.91 7.87
N VAL A 227 26.87 12.01 7.01
CA VAL A 227 26.60 13.25 6.27
C VAL A 227 26.19 14.39 7.22
N ARG A 228 25.47 14.06 8.29
CA ARG A 228 25.08 15.03 9.31
C ARG A 228 26.27 15.49 10.16
N GLU A 229 27.19 14.59 10.49
CA GLU A 229 28.41 14.90 11.25
C GLU A 229 29.36 15.79 10.43
N ASP A 230 29.51 15.53 9.13
CA ASP A 230 30.24 16.41 8.21
C ASP A 230 29.62 17.82 8.15
N LEU A 231 28.29 17.90 8.02
CA LEU A 231 27.58 19.20 8.03
C LEU A 231 27.79 19.93 9.35
N GLN A 232 27.62 19.23 10.48
CA GLN A 232 27.80 19.80 11.81
C GLN A 232 29.23 20.33 11.99
N THR A 233 30.24 19.57 11.58
CA THR A 233 31.65 19.97 11.67
C THR A 233 31.95 21.25 10.88
N ARG A 234 31.43 21.36 9.65
CA ARG A 234 31.63 22.53 8.78
C ARG A 234 31.03 23.82 9.34
N TYR A 235 29.83 23.74 9.94
CA TYR A 235 29.15 24.91 10.49
C TYR A 235 29.66 25.27 11.89
N PHE A 236 29.87 24.29 12.78
CA PHE A 236 30.25 24.56 14.16
C PHE A 236 31.70 25.05 14.28
N ALA A 237 32.58 24.72 13.32
CA ALA A 237 33.90 25.34 13.22
C ALA A 237 33.83 26.86 12.91
N ARG A 238 32.73 27.33 12.30
CA ARG A 238 32.54 28.75 11.93
C ARG A 238 31.81 29.57 12.99
N ILE A 239 30.99 28.93 13.83
CA ILE A 239 30.25 29.60 14.90
C ILE A 239 31.16 29.74 16.12
N LYS A 240 31.60 30.98 16.39
CA LYS A 240 32.52 31.32 17.51
C LYS A 240 31.81 31.91 18.73
N GLU A 241 30.55 32.30 18.57
CA GLU A 241 29.75 33.00 19.58
C GLU A 241 28.35 32.35 19.66
N PRO A 242 27.66 32.42 20.81
CA PRO A 242 26.30 31.90 20.90
C PRO A 242 25.34 32.76 20.06
N PRO A 243 24.31 32.16 19.44
CA PRO A 243 23.24 32.92 18.81
C PRO A 243 22.58 33.87 19.80
N ARG A 244 22.33 35.10 19.37
CA ARG A 244 21.64 36.13 20.15
C ARG A 244 20.55 36.76 19.31
N ARG A 245 19.51 37.24 20.00
CA ARG A 245 18.43 38.00 19.37
C ARG A 245 18.86 39.46 19.26
N GLU A 246 19.41 39.81 18.11
CA GLU A 246 19.83 41.17 17.75
C GLU A 246 19.31 41.51 16.34
N ILE A 247 19.02 42.78 16.09
CA ILE A 247 18.52 43.27 14.79
C ILE A 247 19.55 44.27 14.25
N PRO A 248 20.21 44.00 13.11
CA PRO A 248 20.12 42.79 12.27
C PRO A 248 20.76 41.55 12.91
N ALA A 249 20.43 40.36 12.40
CA ALA A 249 20.93 39.09 12.95
C ALA A 249 22.47 39.02 13.02
N THR A 250 23.00 38.59 14.17
CA THR A 250 24.42 38.30 14.36
C THR A 250 24.89 37.18 13.40
N VAL A 251 26.18 37.16 13.08
CA VAL A 251 26.78 36.10 12.23
C VAL A 251 26.54 34.70 12.81
N ALA A 252 26.58 34.55 14.14
CA ALA A 252 26.26 33.29 14.80
C ALA A 252 24.80 32.86 14.61
N THR A 253 23.86 33.81 14.72
CA THR A 253 22.41 33.59 14.56
C THR A 253 22.07 33.19 13.11
N SER A 254 22.64 33.89 12.13
CA SER A 254 22.45 33.55 10.70
C SER A 254 23.08 32.21 10.32
N LEU A 255 24.30 31.91 10.78
CA LEU A 255 24.94 30.60 10.55
C LEU A 255 24.19 29.45 11.23
N GLY A 256 23.65 29.67 12.43
CA GLY A 256 22.82 28.69 13.13
C GLY A 256 21.53 28.39 12.38
N ALA A 257 20.83 29.42 11.91
CA ALA A 257 19.64 29.29 11.07
C ALA A 257 19.96 28.58 9.74
N GLU A 258 21.08 28.93 9.08
CA GLU A 258 21.52 28.28 7.85
C GLU A 258 21.80 26.78 8.07
N TYR A 259 22.51 26.43 9.15
CA TYR A 259 22.76 25.04 9.53
C TYR A 259 21.45 24.26 9.74
N VAL A 260 20.49 24.80 10.52
CA VAL A 260 19.21 24.12 10.78
C VAL A 260 18.44 23.88 9.48
N ASN A 261 18.38 24.89 8.60
CA ASN A 261 17.72 24.77 7.31
C ASN A 261 18.42 23.72 6.42
N LYS A 262 19.75 23.70 6.39
CA LYS A 262 20.53 22.71 5.61
C LYS A 262 20.41 21.31 6.15
N ASP A 263 20.42 21.13 7.47
CA ASP A 263 20.21 19.84 8.13
C ASP A 263 18.79 19.31 7.84
N ALA A 264 17.78 20.18 7.87
CA ALA A 264 16.41 19.80 7.51
C ALA A 264 16.27 19.39 6.03
N GLU A 265 16.85 20.17 5.11
CA GLU A 265 16.87 19.86 3.66
C GLU A 265 17.58 18.53 3.37
N LEU A 266 18.72 18.30 4.04
CA LEU A 266 19.48 17.07 3.89
C LEU A 266 18.69 15.86 4.40
N ARG A 267 18.08 15.98 5.58
CA ARG A 267 17.24 14.91 6.17
C ARG A 267 16.06 14.57 5.27
N ASP A 268 15.39 15.57 4.71
CA ASP A 268 14.26 15.36 3.80
C ASP A 268 14.71 14.66 2.50
N ARG A 269 15.85 15.08 1.93
CA ARG A 269 16.43 14.44 0.73
C ARG A 269 16.76 12.97 0.98
N LEU A 270 17.58 12.67 1.98
CA LEU A 270 17.99 11.30 2.29
C LEU A 270 16.79 10.38 2.55
N ARG A 271 15.82 10.86 3.33
CA ARG A 271 14.59 10.12 3.60
C ARG A 271 13.78 9.87 2.33
N THR A 272 13.70 10.87 1.47
CA THR A 272 12.98 10.78 0.20
C THR A 272 13.63 9.76 -0.75
N ASP A 273 14.96 9.78 -0.85
CA ASP A 273 15.72 8.83 -1.67
C ASP A 273 15.53 7.40 -1.15
N TYR A 274 15.56 7.21 0.17
CA TYR A 274 15.31 5.91 0.81
C TYR A 274 13.89 5.40 0.56
N LEU A 275 12.88 6.27 0.70
CA LEU A 275 11.49 5.94 0.39
C LEU A 275 11.31 5.55 -1.08
N PHE A 276 11.89 6.31 -2.02
CA PHE A 276 11.78 5.99 -3.44
C PHE A 276 12.42 4.64 -3.79
N ALA A 277 13.53 4.28 -3.15
CA ALA A 277 14.14 2.97 -3.32
C ALA A 277 13.21 1.84 -2.81
N GLU A 278 12.58 2.01 -1.66
CA GLU A 278 11.58 1.06 -1.12
C GLU A 278 10.37 0.91 -2.04
N LEU A 279 9.85 2.03 -2.53
CA LEU A 279 8.70 2.05 -3.43
C LEU A 279 9.00 1.35 -4.76
N CYS A 280 10.19 1.55 -5.32
CA CYS A 280 10.61 0.90 -6.56
C CYS A 280 10.69 -0.63 -6.38
N GLN A 281 11.20 -1.08 -5.24
CA GLN A 281 11.26 -2.50 -4.88
C GLN A 281 9.85 -3.10 -4.80
N ILE A 282 8.93 -2.43 -4.08
CA ILE A 282 7.55 -2.87 -3.94
C ILE A 282 6.85 -2.91 -5.31
N GLN A 283 7.00 -1.87 -6.13
CA GLN A 283 6.39 -1.83 -7.46
C GLN A 283 6.92 -2.94 -8.39
N THR A 284 8.22 -3.23 -8.31
CA THR A 284 8.83 -4.33 -9.06
C THR A 284 8.26 -5.67 -8.60
N ALA A 285 8.22 -5.91 -7.28
CA ALA A 285 7.67 -7.13 -6.71
C ALA A 285 6.19 -7.31 -7.08
N ARG A 286 5.38 -6.26 -6.94
CA ARG A 286 3.95 -6.24 -7.36
C ARG A 286 3.79 -6.56 -8.85
N SER A 287 4.71 -6.10 -9.70
CA SER A 287 4.67 -6.40 -11.14
C SER A 287 4.94 -7.88 -11.44
N PHE A 288 5.80 -8.55 -10.68
CA PHE A 288 6.02 -9.99 -10.79
C PHE A 288 4.85 -10.82 -10.28
N THR A 289 4.22 -10.41 -9.18
CA THR A 289 3.10 -11.16 -8.58
C THR A 289 1.78 -10.97 -9.29
N ARG A 290 1.63 -9.96 -10.15
CA ARG A 290 0.49 -9.79 -11.08
C ARG A 290 0.25 -10.97 -12.02
N ILE A 291 1.16 -11.97 -12.07
CA ILE A 291 0.90 -13.25 -12.73
C ILE A 291 -0.22 -14.04 -12.02
N SER A 292 -0.40 -13.83 -10.71
CA SER A 292 -1.46 -14.48 -9.95
C SER A 292 -2.74 -13.63 -9.95
N PRO A 293 -3.90 -14.21 -10.33
CA PRO A 293 -5.19 -13.56 -10.17
C PRO A 293 -5.49 -13.14 -8.72
N ALA A 294 -4.96 -13.88 -7.72
CA ALA A 294 -5.18 -13.56 -6.31
C ALA A 294 -4.47 -12.26 -5.91
N ALA A 295 -3.24 -12.06 -6.38
CA ALA A 295 -2.50 -10.82 -6.15
C ALA A 295 -3.17 -9.63 -6.86
N ILE A 296 -3.65 -9.82 -8.08
CA ILE A 296 -4.39 -8.79 -8.84
C ILE A 296 -5.63 -8.33 -8.08
N VAL A 297 -6.45 -9.25 -7.56
CA VAL A 297 -7.65 -8.89 -6.78
C VAL A 297 -7.28 -8.16 -5.50
N GLN A 298 -6.23 -8.60 -4.81
CA GLN A 298 -5.78 -7.93 -3.61
C GLN A 298 -5.41 -6.47 -3.90
N TYR A 299 -4.66 -6.20 -4.98
CA TYR A 299 -4.28 -4.83 -5.37
C TYR A 299 -5.49 -3.99 -5.79
N ALA A 300 -6.45 -4.58 -6.51
CA ALA A 300 -7.69 -3.90 -6.86
C ALA A 300 -8.51 -3.54 -5.61
N PHE A 301 -8.61 -4.44 -4.64
CA PHE A 301 -9.31 -4.19 -3.38
C PHE A 301 -8.62 -3.11 -2.55
N GLU A 302 -7.30 -3.16 -2.43
CA GLU A 302 -6.49 -2.12 -1.79
C GLU A 302 -6.74 -0.74 -2.41
N ALA A 303 -6.77 -0.65 -3.74
CA ALA A 303 -7.03 0.60 -4.46
C ALA A 303 -8.44 1.13 -4.18
N PHE A 304 -9.49 0.32 -4.35
CA PHE A 304 -10.87 0.76 -4.15
C PHE A 304 -11.25 0.98 -2.68
N ALA A 305 -10.61 0.28 -1.75
CA ALA A 305 -10.75 0.53 -0.33
C ALA A 305 -10.05 1.83 0.12
N GLY A 306 -9.15 2.38 -0.71
CA GLY A 306 -8.32 3.53 -0.32
C GLY A 306 -7.28 3.18 0.74
N THR A 307 -6.87 1.90 0.82
CA THR A 307 -5.86 1.40 1.77
C THR A 307 -4.56 0.99 1.08
N GLY A 308 -4.52 1.06 -0.25
CA GLY A 308 -3.37 0.63 -1.04
C GLY A 308 -2.21 1.62 -1.12
N LEU A 309 -1.09 1.12 -1.63
CA LEU A 309 0.11 1.89 -1.95
C LEU A 309 -0.15 3.20 -2.73
N PRO A 310 -1.01 3.25 -3.76
CA PRO A 310 -1.27 4.48 -4.51
C PRO A 310 -1.83 5.60 -3.63
N ARG A 311 -2.71 5.26 -2.68
CA ARG A 311 -3.28 6.21 -1.74
C ARG A 311 -2.21 6.73 -0.78
N HIS A 312 -1.35 5.84 -0.29
CA HIS A 312 -0.23 6.24 0.56
C HIS A 312 0.71 7.23 -0.16
N LEU A 313 1.02 6.97 -1.43
CA LEU A 313 1.84 7.87 -2.25
C LEU A 313 1.20 9.24 -2.46
N ASP A 314 -0.10 9.25 -2.75
CA ASP A 314 -0.89 10.47 -2.89
C ASP A 314 -0.87 11.28 -1.59
N PHE A 315 -1.12 10.63 -0.45
CA PHE A 315 -1.05 11.26 0.87
C PHE A 315 0.34 11.87 1.14
N ILE A 316 1.42 11.12 0.95
CA ILE A 316 2.80 11.64 1.13
C ILE A 316 3.03 12.86 0.24
N SER A 317 2.55 12.84 -1.00
CA SER A 317 2.72 13.95 -1.93
C SER A 317 1.99 15.21 -1.44
N GLN A 318 0.77 15.08 -0.92
CA GLN A 318 -0.02 16.17 -0.36
C GLN A 318 0.61 16.71 0.93
N THR A 319 1.07 15.84 1.82
CA THR A 319 1.77 16.25 3.05
C THR A 319 3.06 17.02 2.72
N ARG A 320 3.81 16.60 1.69
CA ARG A 320 5.01 17.32 1.24
C ARG A 320 4.68 18.69 0.67
N GLN A 321 3.61 18.80 -0.12
CA GLN A 321 3.15 20.09 -0.65
C GLN A 321 2.74 21.03 0.49
N TYR A 322 1.98 20.51 1.45
CA TYR A 322 1.59 21.24 2.65
C TYR A 322 2.80 21.68 3.48
N ALA A 323 3.79 20.81 3.68
CA ALA A 323 5.01 21.16 4.41
C ALA A 323 5.77 22.33 3.75
N LYS A 324 5.80 22.38 2.41
CA LYS A 324 6.37 23.52 1.65
C LYS A 324 5.56 24.80 1.86
N GLN A 325 4.23 24.72 1.78
CA GLN A 325 3.34 25.85 2.02
C GLN A 325 3.48 26.39 3.45
N PHE A 326 3.54 25.49 4.44
CA PHE A 326 3.73 25.84 5.84
C PHE A 326 5.11 26.49 6.08
N ARG A 327 6.19 25.94 5.49
CA ARG A 327 7.53 26.56 5.56
C ARG A 327 7.54 27.96 4.95
N GLN A 328 6.88 28.13 3.81
CA GLN A 328 6.78 29.43 3.14
C GLN A 328 6.01 30.43 3.99
N PHE A 329 4.89 30.01 4.58
CA PHE A 329 4.11 30.82 5.52
C PHE A 329 4.96 31.29 6.71
N LEU A 330 5.78 30.41 7.31
CA LEU A 330 6.68 30.79 8.40
C LEU A 330 7.70 31.85 7.96
N ILE A 331 8.29 31.69 6.78
CA ILE A 331 9.27 32.65 6.23
C ILE A 331 8.61 34.01 5.93
N ASP A 332 7.42 34.00 5.33
CA ASP A 332 6.73 35.24 4.95
C ASP A 332 6.19 35.98 6.19
N THR A 333 5.70 35.24 7.18
CA THR A 333 5.26 35.81 8.47
C THR A 333 6.43 36.43 9.22
N ASP A 334 7.59 35.75 9.24
CA ASP A 334 8.80 36.27 9.86
C ASP A 334 9.36 37.51 9.13
N ARG A 335 9.35 37.52 7.80
CA ARG A 335 9.75 38.68 6.99
C ARG A 335 8.84 39.89 7.17
N ALA A 336 7.56 39.66 7.46
CA ALA A 336 6.61 40.73 7.71
C ALA A 336 6.79 41.42 9.07
N ASP A 337 7.55 40.82 10.00
CA ASP A 337 7.83 41.38 11.32
C ASP A 337 9.09 42.26 11.30
N PRO A 338 8.97 43.60 11.43
CA PRO A 338 10.12 44.50 11.47
C PRO A 338 11.03 44.30 12.69
N GLU A 339 10.53 43.61 13.72
CA GLU A 339 11.27 43.30 14.96
C GLU A 339 11.90 41.89 14.93
N SER A 340 11.90 41.24 13.77
CA SER A 340 12.58 39.96 13.57
C SER A 340 14.00 40.13 13.04
N PRO A 341 14.98 39.36 13.53
CA PRO A 341 16.30 39.26 12.92
C PRO A 341 16.33 38.61 11.52
N HIS A 342 15.21 38.01 11.07
CA HIS A 342 15.06 37.35 9.77
C HIS A 342 15.97 36.14 9.52
N ALA A 343 16.33 35.42 10.59
CA ALA A 343 17.13 34.20 10.58
C ALA A 343 16.27 33.00 11.00
N VAL A 344 15.30 32.64 10.14
CA VAL A 344 14.31 31.57 10.37
C VAL A 344 14.99 30.20 10.56
N GLY A 345 14.64 29.50 11.64
CA GLY A 345 15.10 28.13 11.94
C GLY A 345 15.53 27.93 13.40
N ILE A 346 15.92 29.02 14.07
CA ILE A 346 16.27 29.06 15.49
C ILE A 346 15.42 30.10 16.22
N SER A 347 15.19 29.90 17.52
CA SER A 347 14.38 30.82 18.36
C SER A 347 14.91 32.26 18.36
N GLU A 348 16.22 32.42 18.41
CA GLU A 348 16.88 33.73 18.53
C GLU A 348 16.76 34.54 17.23
N GLY A 349 16.62 33.86 16.09
CA GLY A 349 16.60 34.45 14.76
C GLY A 349 15.21 34.64 14.15
N THR A 350 14.16 34.13 14.79
CA THR A 350 12.78 34.13 14.25
C THR A 350 11.86 35.02 15.07
N SER A 351 10.83 35.58 14.44
CA SER A 351 9.76 36.33 15.12
C SER A 351 9.17 35.52 16.29
N GLN A 352 8.91 36.23 17.39
CA GLN A 352 8.29 35.67 18.61
C GLN A 352 6.85 36.18 18.78
N LYS A 353 6.33 36.89 17.78
CA LYS A 353 4.96 37.40 17.83
C LYS A 353 3.97 36.25 17.72
N PRO A 354 2.86 36.29 18.48
CA PRO A 354 1.81 35.29 18.33
C PRO A 354 1.22 35.39 16.92
N VAL A 355 1.05 34.25 16.28
CA VAL A 355 0.42 34.14 14.96
C VAL A 355 -1.05 33.80 15.14
N ASN A 356 -1.94 34.45 14.36
CA ASN A 356 -3.35 34.09 14.34
C ASN A 356 -3.52 32.67 13.80
N PHE A 357 -4.17 31.80 14.56
CA PHE A 357 -4.41 30.40 14.19
C PHE A 357 -5.16 30.25 12.86
N ASP A 358 -6.06 31.17 12.53
CA ASP A 358 -6.82 31.11 11.27
C ASP A 358 -6.00 31.50 10.04
N ALA A 359 -4.89 32.21 10.22
CA ALA A 359 -3.96 32.52 9.13
C ALA A 359 -3.03 31.34 8.82
N VAL A 360 -2.90 30.38 9.72
CA VAL A 360 -2.05 29.21 9.53
C VAL A 360 -2.67 28.30 8.47
N PRO A 361 -1.94 27.93 7.40
CA PRO A 361 -2.43 26.96 6.43
C PRO A 361 -2.86 25.68 7.16
N LYS A 362 -4.06 25.18 6.88
CA LYS A 362 -4.59 23.94 7.46
C LYS A 362 -4.41 22.81 6.44
N PHE A 363 -3.95 21.64 6.90
CA PHE A 363 -3.82 20.47 6.04
C PHE A 363 -5.21 19.88 5.79
N GLU A 364 -5.58 19.78 4.52
CA GLU A 364 -6.78 19.06 4.08
C GLU A 364 -6.35 17.92 3.16
N ASP A 365 -6.86 16.72 3.45
CA ASP A 365 -6.58 15.53 2.66
C ASP A 365 -7.60 15.39 1.53
N HIS A 366 -7.14 15.63 0.30
CA HIS A 366 -7.99 15.58 -0.89
C HIS A 366 -7.89 14.21 -1.54
N HIS A 367 -8.88 13.35 -1.30
CA HIS A 367 -8.93 12.03 -1.90
C HIS A 367 -9.83 12.01 -3.14
N ARG A 368 -9.26 11.66 -4.30
CA ARG A 368 -9.99 11.60 -5.58
C ARG A 368 -10.12 10.16 -6.08
N PHE A 369 -11.34 9.73 -6.35
CA PHE A 369 -11.62 8.39 -6.90
C PHE A 369 -10.92 8.11 -8.25
N SER A 370 -10.65 9.12 -9.06
CA SER A 370 -9.92 8.95 -10.32
C SER A 370 -8.50 8.40 -10.12
N VAL A 371 -7.86 8.72 -9.00
CA VAL A 371 -6.51 8.22 -8.67
C VAL A 371 -6.57 6.73 -8.37
N ASP A 372 -7.54 6.31 -7.57
CA ASP A 372 -7.75 4.89 -7.22
C ASP A 372 -8.11 4.06 -8.45
N PHE A 373 -9.01 4.59 -9.29
CA PHE A 373 -9.42 3.92 -10.52
C PHE A 373 -8.25 3.75 -11.50
N ASN A 374 -7.46 4.81 -11.71
CA ASN A 374 -6.29 4.75 -12.57
C ASN A 374 -5.23 3.79 -12.03
N ALA A 375 -5.10 3.69 -10.70
CA ALA A 375 -4.18 2.73 -10.10
C ALA A 375 -4.63 1.27 -10.30
N ALA A 376 -5.95 1.02 -10.25
CA ALA A 376 -6.52 -0.31 -10.42
C ALA A 376 -6.72 -0.73 -11.89
N ILE A 377 -6.63 0.18 -12.86
CA ILE A 377 -7.04 -0.10 -14.24
C ILE A 377 -6.23 -1.23 -14.88
N ILE A 378 -4.92 -1.28 -14.63
CA ILE A 378 -4.06 -2.35 -15.16
C ILE A 378 -4.45 -3.69 -14.53
N ASP A 379 -4.70 -3.68 -13.23
CA ASP A 379 -5.11 -4.87 -12.48
C ASP A 379 -6.48 -5.38 -12.99
N LEU A 380 -7.44 -4.49 -13.25
CA LEU A 380 -8.73 -4.83 -13.85
C LEU A 380 -8.60 -5.39 -15.26
N LEU A 381 -7.78 -4.78 -16.11
CA LEU A 381 -7.55 -5.26 -17.48
C LEU A 381 -6.92 -6.65 -17.49
N LEU A 382 -5.92 -6.89 -16.62
CA LEU A 382 -5.31 -8.20 -16.46
C LEU A 382 -6.33 -9.23 -15.97
N LEU A 383 -7.13 -8.88 -14.96
CA LEU A 383 -8.18 -9.76 -14.44
C LEU A 383 -9.19 -10.15 -15.53
N ILE A 384 -9.66 -9.17 -16.31
CA ILE A 384 -10.60 -9.40 -17.41
C ILE A 384 -9.94 -10.25 -18.51
N LEU A 385 -8.65 -10.07 -18.78
CA LEU A 385 -7.91 -10.84 -19.78
C LEU A 385 -7.83 -12.34 -19.46
N PHE A 386 -7.83 -12.74 -18.19
CA PHE A 386 -7.87 -14.15 -17.81
C PHE A 386 -9.15 -14.85 -18.29
N LEU A 387 -10.29 -14.16 -18.34
CA LEU A 387 -11.57 -14.74 -18.73
C LEU A 387 -11.57 -15.31 -20.16
N PRO A 388 -11.30 -14.54 -21.23
CA PRO A 388 -11.29 -15.07 -22.58
C PRO A 388 -10.18 -16.11 -22.79
N VAL A 389 -9.01 -15.93 -22.15
CA VAL A 389 -7.90 -16.90 -22.26
C VAL A 389 -8.30 -18.26 -21.71
N LEU A 390 -8.86 -18.30 -20.50
CA LEU A 390 -9.34 -19.56 -19.90
C LEU A 390 -10.55 -20.12 -20.63
N PHE A 391 -11.48 -19.27 -21.07
CA PHE A 391 -12.65 -19.71 -21.83
C PHE A 391 -12.26 -20.37 -23.16
N VAL A 392 -11.38 -19.73 -23.94
CA VAL A 392 -10.83 -20.30 -25.19
C VAL A 392 -10.05 -21.58 -24.89
N GLY A 393 -9.25 -21.60 -23.83
CA GLY A 393 -8.54 -22.80 -23.38
C GLY A 393 -9.48 -23.97 -23.11
N THR A 394 -10.56 -23.73 -22.37
CA THR A 394 -11.62 -24.71 -22.08
C THR A 394 -12.30 -25.20 -23.35
N PHE A 395 -12.67 -24.28 -24.22
CA PHE A 395 -13.32 -24.61 -25.49
C PHE A 395 -12.42 -25.48 -26.38
N LEU A 396 -11.16 -25.09 -26.57
CA LEU A 396 -10.20 -25.86 -27.37
C LEU A 396 -9.92 -27.24 -26.75
N SER A 397 -9.80 -27.31 -25.42
CA SER A 397 -9.68 -28.57 -24.71
C SER A 397 -10.86 -29.51 -24.99
N PHE A 398 -12.08 -28.97 -24.91
CA PHE A 398 -13.30 -29.72 -25.12
C PHE A 398 -13.49 -30.19 -26.58
N LEU A 399 -12.91 -29.47 -27.55
CA LEU A 399 -12.87 -29.90 -28.96
C LEU A 399 -11.92 -31.08 -29.18
N HIS A 400 -10.77 -31.11 -28.49
CA HIS A 400 -9.77 -32.18 -28.62
C HIS A 400 -10.14 -33.45 -27.86
N MET A 401 -11.21 -33.46 -27.07
CA MET A 401 -11.72 -34.68 -26.46
C MET A 401 -12.30 -35.59 -27.55
N GLU A 402 -11.51 -36.58 -27.96
CA GLU A 402 -11.95 -37.70 -28.78
C GLU A 402 -12.99 -38.52 -28.01
N ILE A 403 -14.22 -38.53 -28.52
CA ILE A 403 -15.28 -39.41 -28.06
C ILE A 403 -14.98 -40.80 -28.66
N GLY A 404 -14.02 -41.53 -28.05
CA GLY A 404 -13.58 -42.86 -28.52
C GLY A 404 -14.41 -44.01 -28.00
#